data_AF-A0A2D8KMC0-F1
#
_entry.id   AF-A0A2D8KMC0-F1
#
_cell.length_a   1.000
_cell.length_b   1.000
_cell.length_c   1.000
_cell.angle_alpha   90.00
_cell.angle_beta   90.00
_cell.angle_gamma   90.00
#
_symmetry.space_group_name_H-M   'P 1'
#
loop_
_entity.id
_entity.type
_entity.pdbx_description
1 polymer ?
#
loop_
_entity_poly.entity_id
_entity_poly.type
_entity_poly.pdbx_seq_one_letter_code
_entity_poly.pdbx_strand_id
1 'polypeptide(L)'
;MNKHKDHKDKNMDHSKMDHSKMKHKKEDHSKMNHGGGDHSGHNPGHGQMGHDHHKMMIADFRKRFWVTLVLTIPILFFSPMIQEFFGYEFLLPGNSYVLFALSSVVYFYGGWPFLKGFWSEIKKGAPGMMTLISMAISVAYFYSTATVFGLRGEDFFWELSTLIAIMLLGHWIEMKSVLGASKALQLLVSMMPAEAHRVKGDTIEDISLEDLLKDDVILVKPGEKVPADG
;
A
#
# COMPACT_ATOMS: atom_id res chain seq x y z
N MET A 1 56.37 37.66 -1.50
CA MET A 1 57.44 36.95 -0.78
C MET A 1 57.14 35.44 -0.83
N ASN A 2 58.04 34.65 -1.45
CA ASN A 2 58.38 33.21 -1.24
C ASN A 2 57.34 32.25 -0.58
N LYS A 3 57.15 30.98 -0.97
CA LYS A 3 57.93 30.04 -1.82
C LYS A 3 57.11 28.75 -2.09
N HIS A 4 57.43 28.11 -3.21
CA HIS A 4 57.13 26.73 -3.65
C HIS A 4 57.42 25.59 -2.65
N LYS A 5 56.74 24.45 -2.84
CA LYS A 5 57.26 23.09 -3.17
C LYS A 5 56.16 22.03 -2.93
N ASP A 6 55.60 21.37 -3.94
CA ASP A 6 56.09 20.25 -4.77
C ASP A 6 56.49 18.95 -4.03
N HIS A 7 55.62 17.95 -4.23
CA HIS A 7 55.85 16.56 -4.66
C HIS A 7 56.78 15.59 -3.89
N LYS A 8 56.19 14.41 -3.59
CA LYS A 8 56.51 13.04 -4.10
C LYS A 8 56.77 11.93 -3.07
N ASP A 9 55.98 10.86 -3.28
CA ASP A 9 56.27 9.41 -3.22
C ASP A 9 57.11 8.82 -2.09
N LYS A 10 56.49 7.95 -1.30
CA LYS A 10 57.12 6.69 -0.86
C LYS A 10 56.13 5.53 -0.85
N ASN A 11 56.44 4.58 -1.72
CA ASN A 11 55.96 3.21 -1.82
C ASN A 11 56.41 2.41 -0.59
N MET A 12 55.54 1.60 0.03
CA MET A 12 55.95 0.51 0.92
C MET A 12 55.06 -0.72 0.69
N ASP A 13 55.69 -1.76 0.17
CA ASP A 13 55.23 -3.14 0.03
C ASP A 13 55.41 -3.88 1.36
N HIS A 14 54.37 -4.57 1.83
CA HIS A 14 54.48 -5.61 2.86
C HIS A 14 53.58 -6.80 2.51
N SER A 15 54.14 -7.67 1.69
CA SER A 15 53.82 -9.09 1.58
C SER A 15 53.85 -9.84 2.94
N LYS A 16 53.03 -10.90 3.01
CA LYS A 16 52.94 -11.99 4.01
C LYS A 16 52.00 -11.76 5.20
N MET A 17 50.80 -12.33 5.12
CA MET A 17 50.12 -12.91 6.28
C MET A 17 49.73 -14.36 6.00
N ASP A 18 50.14 -15.21 6.93
CA ASP A 18 50.16 -16.66 6.93
C ASP A 18 48.79 -17.23 7.34
N HIS A 19 48.28 -18.18 6.56
CA HIS A 19 47.09 -18.98 6.87
C HIS A 19 47.50 -20.24 7.62
N SER A 20 47.43 -20.24 8.96
CA SER A 20 47.48 -21.49 9.70
C SER A 20 46.76 -21.43 11.05
N LYS A 21 45.95 -22.48 11.28
CA LYS A 21 45.30 -22.93 12.54
C LYS A 21 43.91 -22.39 12.83
N MET A 22 42.89 -23.14 12.41
CA MET A 22 41.81 -23.54 13.34
C MET A 22 41.48 -25.03 13.14
N LYS A 23 41.57 -25.78 14.23
CA LYS A 23 41.44 -27.25 14.31
C LYS A 23 39.97 -27.66 14.38
N HIS A 24 39.60 -28.68 13.61
CA HIS A 24 38.37 -29.45 13.79
C HIS A 24 38.46 -30.31 15.06
N LYS A 25 37.40 -30.30 15.89
CA LYS A 25 37.18 -31.28 16.96
C LYS A 25 35.89 -32.04 16.64
N LYS A 26 36.01 -33.36 16.43
CA LYS A 26 34.90 -34.33 16.40
C LYS A 26 34.49 -34.66 17.82
N GLU A 27 33.20 -34.70 18.13
CA GLU A 27 32.65 -35.51 19.22
C GLU A 27 31.35 -36.18 18.76
N ASP A 28 31.14 -37.38 19.31
CA ASP A 28 30.33 -38.50 18.84
C ASP A 28 28.95 -38.54 19.50
N HIS A 29 28.04 -39.32 18.90
CA HIS A 29 26.63 -39.45 19.22
C HIS A 29 26.36 -40.23 20.54
N SER A 30 25.26 -39.93 21.25
CA SER A 30 24.26 -40.95 21.64
C SER A 30 23.14 -40.45 22.60
N LYS A 31 21.93 -40.98 22.35
CA LYS A 31 20.68 -40.99 23.15
C LYS A 31 19.84 -39.69 23.06
N MET A 32 18.55 -39.69 22.72
CA MET A 32 17.45 -40.58 23.14
C MET A 32 16.31 -40.71 22.11
N ASN A 33 15.43 -41.65 22.43
CA ASN A 33 14.47 -42.41 21.63
C ASN A 33 13.13 -41.70 21.30
N HIS A 34 12.41 -42.33 20.36
CA HIS A 34 11.17 -41.96 19.66
C HIS A 34 9.92 -41.60 20.51
N GLY A 35 9.09 -40.72 19.93
CA GLY A 35 7.66 -40.59 20.19
C GLY A 35 6.95 -40.11 18.93
N GLY A 36 6.12 -40.96 18.32
CA GLY A 36 5.41 -40.68 17.08
C GLY A 36 4.35 -39.58 17.22
N GLY A 37 4.17 -38.83 16.14
CA GLY A 37 3.10 -37.86 15.98
C GLY A 37 2.86 -37.64 14.48
N ASP A 38 1.68 -38.05 14.04
CA ASP A 38 1.19 -38.00 12.66
C ASP A 38 1.48 -36.68 11.95
N HIS A 39 1.98 -36.82 10.72
CA HIS A 39 1.88 -35.80 9.69
C HIS A 39 0.42 -35.63 9.30
N SER A 40 -0.25 -34.62 9.86
CA SER A 40 -1.42 -34.01 9.22
C SER A 40 -1.02 -32.63 8.72
N GLY A 41 -0.63 -32.58 7.44
CA GLY A 41 -0.45 -31.34 6.70
C GLY A 41 -1.75 -30.55 6.68
N HIS A 42 -1.87 -29.58 7.58
CA HIS A 42 -2.81 -28.48 7.40
C HIS A 42 -2.10 -27.42 6.57
N ASN A 43 -2.26 -27.54 5.26
CA ASN A 43 -2.02 -26.46 4.31
C ASN A 43 -3.00 -25.32 4.67
N PRO A 44 -2.58 -24.18 5.23
CA PRO A 44 -3.50 -23.07 5.40
C PRO A 44 -3.82 -22.58 4.00
N GLY A 45 -5.05 -22.85 3.53
CA GLY A 45 -5.53 -22.45 2.21
C GLY A 45 -5.16 -21.01 1.88
N HIS A 46 -4.11 -20.85 1.08
CA HIS A 46 -3.71 -19.61 0.45
C HIS A 46 -4.80 -19.25 -0.55
N GLY A 47 -5.63 -18.25 -0.23
CA GLY A 47 -6.54 -17.72 -1.26
C GLY A 47 -7.63 -16.76 -0.79
N GLN A 48 -8.13 -16.83 0.45
CA GLN A 48 -9.32 -16.03 0.80
C GLN A 48 -9.06 -14.81 1.69
N MET A 49 -8.11 -14.84 2.63
CA MET A 49 -7.97 -13.76 3.62
C MET A 49 -7.38 -12.44 3.07
N GLY A 50 -6.63 -12.47 1.97
CA GLY A 50 -6.06 -11.26 1.36
C GLY A 50 -7.05 -10.43 0.54
N HIS A 51 -8.05 -11.08 -0.05
CA HIS A 51 -9.04 -10.43 -0.91
C HIS A 51 -10.05 -9.57 -0.15
N ASP A 52 -10.45 -10.02 1.04
CA ASP A 52 -11.48 -9.33 1.80
C ASP A 52 -10.96 -8.02 2.41
N HIS A 53 -9.70 -7.98 2.83
CA HIS A 53 -9.08 -6.76 3.35
C HIS A 53 -9.01 -5.63 2.33
N HIS A 54 -8.67 -5.92 1.07
CA HIS A 54 -8.61 -4.89 0.02
C HIS A 54 -10.01 -4.41 -0.37
N LYS A 55 -11.00 -5.30 -0.42
CA LYS A 55 -12.40 -4.93 -0.69
C LYS A 55 -12.95 -4.03 0.42
N MET A 56 -12.65 -4.32 1.68
CA MET A 56 -13.07 -3.49 2.82
C MET A 56 -12.50 -2.08 2.76
N MET A 57 -11.22 -1.92 2.40
CA MET A 57 -10.56 -0.61 2.24
C MET A 57 -11.19 0.21 1.12
N ILE A 58 -11.49 -0.41 -0.03
CA ILE A 58 -12.16 0.26 -1.15
C ILE A 58 -13.58 0.70 -0.77
N ALA A 59 -14.31 -0.16 -0.07
CA ALA A 59 -15.65 0.16 0.40
C ALA A 59 -15.65 1.35 1.38
N ASP A 60 -14.64 1.45 2.26
CA ASP A 60 -14.47 2.57 3.18
C ASP A 60 -14.22 3.89 2.45
N PHE A 61 -13.25 3.95 1.52
CA PHE A 61 -12.99 5.16 0.73
C PHE A 61 -14.17 5.56 -0.14
N ARG A 62 -14.88 4.59 -0.75
CA ARG A 62 -16.11 4.86 -1.49
C ARG A 62 -17.20 5.46 -0.60
N LYS A 63 -17.40 4.89 0.59
CA LYS A 63 -18.42 5.39 1.55
C LYS A 63 -18.07 6.80 2.02
N ARG A 64 -16.80 7.03 2.37
CA ARG A 64 -16.30 8.35 2.76
C ARG A 64 -16.48 9.36 1.64
N PHE A 65 -16.11 9.00 0.40
CA PHE A 65 -16.28 9.85 -0.76
C PHE A 65 -17.73 10.33 -0.90
N TRP A 66 -18.71 9.43 -0.90
CA TRP A 66 -20.12 9.82 -1.09
C TRP A 66 -20.66 10.68 0.05
N VAL A 67 -20.35 10.34 1.30
CA VAL A 67 -20.76 11.16 2.46
C VAL A 67 -20.12 12.54 2.39
N THR A 68 -18.81 12.61 2.13
CA THR A 68 -18.10 13.89 1.98
C THR A 68 -18.66 14.69 0.82
N LEU A 69 -18.90 14.07 -0.34
CA LEU A 69 -19.45 14.75 -1.52
C LEU A 69 -20.81 15.38 -1.22
N VAL A 70 -21.70 14.66 -0.55
CA VAL A 70 -23.02 15.16 -0.15
C VAL A 70 -22.90 16.35 0.80
N LEU A 71 -21.91 16.36 1.71
CA LEU A 71 -21.63 17.49 2.60
C LEU A 71 -20.93 18.65 1.89
N THR A 72 -20.09 18.39 0.89
CA THR A 72 -19.40 19.43 0.11
C THR A 72 -20.38 20.27 -0.69
N ILE A 73 -21.50 19.70 -1.18
CA ILE A 73 -22.52 20.45 -1.93
C ILE A 73 -23.10 21.64 -1.15
N PRO A 74 -23.68 21.47 0.05
CA PRO A 74 -24.16 22.61 0.82
C PRO A 74 -23.03 23.56 1.25
N ILE A 75 -21.81 23.07 1.52
CA ILE A 75 -20.66 23.94 1.81
C ILE A 75 -20.36 24.88 0.64
N LEU A 76 -20.35 24.36 -0.59
CA LEU A 76 -20.18 25.17 -1.80
C LEU A 76 -21.32 26.18 -1.97
N PHE A 77 -22.56 25.76 -1.73
CA PHE A 77 -23.72 26.63 -1.85
C PHE A 77 -23.72 27.80 -0.85
N PHE A 78 -23.26 27.56 0.38
CA PHE A 78 -23.19 28.59 1.43
C PHE A 78 -21.88 29.39 1.45
N SER A 79 -20.90 29.05 0.61
CA SER A 79 -19.61 29.73 0.58
C SER A 79 -19.71 31.12 -0.07
N PRO A 80 -19.31 32.22 0.61
CA PRO A 80 -19.37 33.57 0.06
C PRO A 80 -18.58 33.74 -1.24
N MET A 81 -17.39 33.13 -1.35
CA MET A 81 -16.57 33.20 -2.56
C MET A 81 -17.25 32.52 -3.76
N ILE A 82 -17.92 31.38 -3.53
CA ILE A 82 -18.69 30.69 -4.56
C ILE A 82 -19.93 31.51 -4.94
N GLN A 83 -20.61 32.10 -3.96
CA GLN A 83 -21.76 32.98 -4.16
C GLN A 83 -21.41 34.18 -5.05
N GLU A 84 -20.30 34.87 -4.75
CA GLU A 84 -19.76 35.96 -5.55
C GLU A 84 -19.44 35.52 -6.99
N PHE A 85 -18.79 34.36 -7.15
CA PHE A 85 -18.43 33.83 -8.47
C PHE A 85 -19.65 33.56 -9.36
N PHE A 86 -20.77 33.10 -8.78
CA PHE A 86 -22.02 32.82 -9.50
C PHE A 86 -23.02 33.99 -9.47
N GLY A 87 -22.71 35.10 -8.80
CA GLY A 87 -23.53 36.31 -8.76
C GLY A 87 -24.85 36.18 -7.99
N TYR A 88 -24.90 35.35 -6.95
CA TYR A 88 -26.05 35.25 -6.04
C TYR A 88 -25.62 35.49 -4.60
N GLU A 89 -26.53 35.98 -3.76
CA GLU A 89 -26.28 36.16 -2.33
C GLU A 89 -27.32 35.37 -1.54
N PHE A 90 -26.85 34.41 -0.77
CA PHE A 90 -27.68 33.61 0.14
C PHE A 90 -26.93 33.39 1.45
N LEU A 91 -27.03 34.37 2.33
CA LEU A 91 -26.39 34.35 3.64
C LEU A 91 -27.41 34.02 4.73
N LEU A 92 -27.15 32.93 5.46
CA LEU A 92 -27.92 32.58 6.66
C LEU A 92 -27.38 33.33 7.88
N PRO A 93 -28.23 33.63 8.89
CA PRO A 93 -27.75 34.08 10.19
C PRO A 93 -26.76 33.06 10.77
N GLY A 94 -25.52 33.49 11.01
CA GLY A 94 -24.46 32.58 11.48
C GLY A 94 -23.87 31.67 10.40
N ASN A 95 -23.91 32.07 9.11
CA ASN A 95 -23.36 31.31 7.98
C ASN A 95 -21.97 30.70 8.24
N SER A 96 -21.06 31.49 8.84
CA SER A 96 -19.71 31.03 9.19
C SER A 96 -19.71 29.84 10.16
N TYR A 97 -20.65 29.79 11.11
CA TYR A 97 -20.81 28.65 12.02
C TYR A 97 -21.40 27.42 11.33
N VAL A 98 -22.29 27.62 10.35
CA VAL A 98 -22.85 26.54 9.53
C VAL A 98 -21.75 25.91 8.67
N LEU A 99 -20.97 26.74 7.98
CA LEU A 99 -19.82 26.30 7.18
C LEU A 99 -18.80 25.57 8.05
N PHE A 100 -18.45 26.14 9.22
CA PHE A 100 -17.58 25.50 10.19
C PHE A 100 -18.10 24.11 10.59
N ALA A 101 -19.36 24.00 11.00
CA ALA A 101 -19.92 22.72 11.44
C ALA A 101 -19.89 21.65 10.33
N LEU A 102 -20.29 21.99 9.11
CA LEU A 102 -20.27 21.07 7.97
C LEU A 102 -18.83 20.67 7.61
N SER A 103 -17.92 21.63 7.54
CA SER A 103 -16.52 21.40 7.22
C SER A 103 -15.77 20.65 8.32
N SER A 104 -16.14 20.80 9.59
CA SER A 104 -15.62 19.96 10.68
C SER A 104 -15.97 18.50 10.45
N VAL A 105 -17.21 18.20 10.06
CA VAL A 105 -17.59 16.81 9.73
C VAL A 105 -16.76 16.30 8.56
N VAL A 106 -16.61 17.09 7.49
CA VAL A 106 -15.78 16.71 6.34
C VAL A 106 -14.31 16.49 6.72
N TYR A 107 -13.73 17.37 7.56
CA TYR A 107 -12.36 17.26 8.02
C TYR A 107 -12.13 16.01 8.88
N PHE A 108 -12.94 15.80 9.92
CA PHE A 108 -12.74 14.69 10.84
C PHE A 108 -13.18 13.34 10.26
N TYR A 109 -14.26 13.27 9.49
CA TYR A 109 -14.73 12.01 8.91
C TYR A 109 -14.10 11.74 7.54
N GLY A 110 -14.18 12.70 6.62
CA GLY A 110 -13.62 12.56 5.27
C GLY A 110 -12.09 12.59 5.27
N GLY A 111 -11.50 13.48 6.06
CA GLY A 111 -10.04 13.66 6.15
C GLY A 111 -9.31 12.59 6.97
N TRP A 112 -10.03 11.79 7.78
CA TRP A 112 -9.42 10.81 8.70
C TRP A 112 -8.36 9.90 8.08
N PRO A 113 -8.55 9.30 6.89
CA PRO A 113 -7.55 8.42 6.28
C PRO A 113 -6.22 9.13 6.03
N PHE A 114 -6.26 10.40 5.61
CA PHE A 114 -5.07 11.21 5.34
C PHE A 114 -4.36 11.61 6.63
N LEU A 115 -5.10 12.01 7.67
CA LEU A 115 -4.54 12.33 8.98
C LEU A 115 -3.86 11.11 9.62
N LYS A 116 -4.48 9.93 9.50
CA LYS A 116 -3.89 8.67 9.95
C LYS A 116 -2.65 8.30 9.14
N GLY A 117 -2.69 8.53 7.83
CA GLY A 117 -1.56 8.34 6.92
C GLY A 117 -0.36 9.22 7.28
N PHE A 118 -0.60 10.51 7.55
CA PHE A 118 0.42 11.45 8.04
C PHE A 118 1.14 10.93 9.28
N TRP A 119 0.39 10.48 10.29
CA TRP A 119 1.02 9.96 11.52
C TRP A 119 1.88 8.73 11.24
N SER A 120 1.44 7.86 10.34
CA SER A 120 2.23 6.70 9.92
C SER A 120 3.49 7.10 9.15
N GLU A 121 3.44 8.08 8.26
CA GLU A 121 4.57 8.53 7.44
C GLU A 121 5.63 9.23 8.28
N ILE A 122 5.20 10.13 9.17
CA ILE A 122 6.09 10.84 10.10
C ILE A 122 6.80 9.85 11.03
N LYS A 123 6.08 8.88 11.59
CA LYS A 123 6.71 7.85 12.45
C LYS A 123 7.75 7.00 11.70
N LYS A 124 7.58 6.82 10.40
CA LYS A 124 8.52 6.09 9.52
C LYS A 124 9.65 6.97 8.99
N GLY A 125 9.65 8.27 9.29
CA GLY A 125 10.65 9.22 8.77
C GLY A 125 10.60 9.39 7.24
N ALA A 126 9.47 9.07 6.61
CA ALA A 126 9.31 9.06 5.16
C ALA A 126 8.05 9.88 4.79
N PRO A 127 8.13 11.22 4.80
CA PRO A 127 7.02 12.07 4.41
C PRO A 127 6.68 11.88 2.93
N GLY A 128 5.41 11.67 2.63
CA GLY A 128 4.92 11.40 1.29
C GLY A 128 3.58 12.07 0.99
N MET A 129 2.78 11.40 0.16
CA MET A 129 1.52 11.94 -0.35
C MET A 129 0.52 12.20 0.79
N MET A 130 0.41 11.30 1.78
CA MET A 130 -0.53 11.48 2.89
C MET A 130 -0.13 12.68 3.75
N THR A 131 1.16 12.89 3.96
CA THR A 131 1.68 14.02 4.73
C THR A 131 1.33 15.36 4.10
N LEU A 132 1.54 15.49 2.78
CA LEU A 132 1.23 16.72 2.04
C LEU A 132 -0.26 17.06 2.10
N ILE A 133 -1.13 16.07 1.82
CA ILE A 133 -2.58 16.26 1.87
C ILE A 133 -3.01 16.66 3.29
N SER A 134 -2.58 15.88 4.29
CA SER A 134 -2.91 16.10 5.70
C SER A 134 -2.52 17.50 6.17
N MET A 135 -1.34 17.99 5.75
CA MET A 135 -0.89 19.32 6.08
C MET A 135 -1.77 20.40 5.43
N ALA A 136 -2.06 20.27 4.13
CA ALA A 136 -2.93 21.21 3.41
C ALA A 136 -4.33 21.31 4.04
N ILE A 137 -4.98 20.17 4.29
CA ILE A 137 -6.33 20.16 4.88
C ILE A 137 -6.32 20.66 6.32
N SER A 138 -5.25 20.41 7.09
CA SER A 138 -5.17 20.88 8.47
C SER A 138 -4.94 22.39 8.54
N VAL A 139 -4.04 22.92 7.72
CA VAL A 139 -3.81 24.37 7.64
C VAL A 139 -5.10 25.09 7.24
N ALA A 140 -5.79 24.61 6.21
CA ALA A 140 -7.06 25.17 5.77
C ALA A 140 -8.11 25.10 6.90
N TYR A 141 -8.24 23.96 7.60
CA TYR A 141 -9.21 23.80 8.68
C TYR A 141 -8.97 24.75 9.85
N PHE A 142 -7.75 24.76 10.40
CA PHE A 142 -7.44 25.54 11.60
C PHE A 142 -7.45 27.04 11.32
N TYR A 143 -6.96 27.47 10.15
CA TYR A 143 -7.05 28.88 9.76
C TYR A 143 -8.50 29.33 9.61
N SER A 144 -9.32 28.56 8.87
CA SER A 144 -10.76 28.87 8.69
C SER A 144 -11.50 28.84 10.02
N THR A 145 -11.15 27.92 10.92
CA THR A 145 -11.70 27.90 12.27
C THR A 145 -11.34 29.19 13.02
N ALA A 146 -10.08 29.63 12.94
CA ALA A 146 -9.66 30.88 13.58
C ALA A 146 -10.43 32.10 13.03
N THR A 147 -10.74 32.15 11.72
CA THR A 147 -11.51 33.26 11.14
C THR A 147 -12.94 33.30 11.67
N VAL A 148 -13.60 32.15 11.86
CA VAL A 148 -14.92 32.07 12.50
C VAL A 148 -14.92 32.64 13.93
N PHE A 149 -13.83 32.44 14.68
CA PHE A 149 -13.73 32.85 16.08
C PHE A 149 -13.03 34.20 16.33
N GLY A 150 -12.82 34.99 15.27
CA GLY A 150 -12.41 36.40 15.41
C GLY A 150 -11.09 36.79 14.74
N LEU A 151 -10.41 35.86 14.05
CA LEU A 151 -9.32 36.23 13.14
C LEU A 151 -9.90 36.93 11.90
N ARG A 152 -9.32 38.05 11.48
CA ARG A 152 -9.75 38.73 10.25
C ARG A 152 -9.16 38.00 9.05
N GLY A 153 -10.00 37.59 8.11
CA GLY A 153 -9.62 36.91 6.87
C GLY A 153 -10.80 36.17 6.25
N GLU A 154 -10.60 35.71 5.02
CA GLU A 154 -11.55 34.85 4.31
C GLU A 154 -11.31 33.39 4.70
N ASP A 155 -12.38 32.62 4.94
CA ASP A 155 -12.22 31.18 5.22
C ASP A 155 -11.88 30.37 3.97
N PHE A 156 -11.36 29.16 4.19
CA PHE A 156 -11.03 28.18 3.15
C PHE A 156 -11.86 26.89 3.29
N PHE A 157 -13.09 26.98 3.80
CA PHE A 157 -13.91 25.79 4.08
C PHE A 157 -14.30 25.03 2.82
N TRP A 158 -14.53 25.74 1.71
CA TRP A 158 -14.91 25.12 0.44
C TRP A 158 -13.71 24.46 -0.25
N GLU A 159 -12.52 25.06 -0.20
CA GLU A 159 -11.26 24.48 -0.69
C GLU A 159 -10.91 23.23 0.10
N LEU A 160 -11.01 23.29 1.44
CA LEU A 160 -10.83 22.11 2.29
C LEU A 160 -11.75 20.97 1.89
N SER A 161 -13.04 21.28 1.69
CA SER A 161 -14.07 20.25 1.47
C SER A 161 -13.96 19.63 0.07
N THR A 162 -13.64 20.44 -0.94
CA THR A 162 -13.39 19.98 -2.31
C THR A 162 -12.09 19.22 -2.42
N LEU A 163 -11.01 19.67 -1.75
CA LEU A 163 -9.74 18.96 -1.68
C LEU A 163 -9.93 17.57 -1.09
N ILE A 164 -10.58 17.44 0.08
CA ILE A 164 -10.85 16.13 0.69
C ILE A 164 -11.70 15.26 -0.23
N ALA A 165 -12.75 15.80 -0.86
CA ALA A 165 -13.61 15.05 -1.77
C ALA A 165 -12.84 14.49 -2.98
N ILE A 166 -12.02 15.32 -3.63
CA ILE A 166 -11.20 14.92 -4.79
C ILE A 166 -10.12 13.91 -4.38
N MET A 167 -9.47 14.11 -3.23
CA MET A 167 -8.46 13.17 -2.75
C MET A 167 -9.06 11.80 -2.41
N LEU A 168 -10.24 11.75 -1.81
CA LEU A 168 -10.97 10.50 -1.56
C LEU A 168 -11.35 9.80 -2.87
N LEU A 169 -11.81 10.56 -3.87
CA LEU A 169 -12.12 10.04 -5.19
C LEU A 169 -10.88 9.44 -5.87
N GLY A 170 -9.75 10.16 -5.84
CA GLY A 170 -8.49 9.72 -6.43
C GLY A 170 -8.03 8.38 -5.84
N HIS A 171 -7.96 8.29 -4.51
CA HIS A 171 -7.57 7.05 -3.82
C HIS A 171 -8.56 5.91 -4.09
N TRP A 172 -9.85 6.20 -4.19
CA TRP A 172 -10.85 5.19 -4.56
C TRP A 172 -10.61 4.65 -5.98
N ILE A 173 -10.37 5.53 -6.96
CA ILE A 173 -10.10 5.14 -8.35
C ILE A 173 -8.78 4.37 -8.44
N GLU A 174 -7.74 4.82 -7.74
CA GLU A 174 -6.43 4.17 -7.68
C GLU A 174 -6.56 2.72 -7.21
N MET A 175 -7.16 2.50 -6.04
CA MET A 175 -7.34 1.16 -5.48
C MET A 175 -8.22 0.27 -6.37
N LYS A 176 -9.27 0.82 -6.98
CA LYS A 176 -10.13 0.08 -7.91
C LYS A 176 -9.36 -0.38 -9.15
N SER A 177 -8.46 0.46 -9.66
CA SER A 177 -7.65 0.17 -10.84
C SER A 177 -6.60 -0.91 -10.54
N VAL A 178 -5.93 -0.82 -9.39
CA VAL A 178 -4.94 -1.81 -8.93
C VAL A 178 -5.58 -3.19 -8.76
N LEU A 179 -6.74 -3.29 -8.09
CA LEU A 179 -7.42 -4.58 -7.93
C LEU A 179 -7.86 -5.21 -9.26
N GLY A 180 -8.26 -4.39 -10.23
CA GLY A 180 -8.62 -4.88 -11.56
C GLY A 180 -7.46 -5.62 -12.23
N ALA A 181 -6.25 -5.03 -12.18
CA ALA A 181 -5.05 -5.64 -12.74
C ALA A 181 -4.63 -6.92 -12.00
N SER A 182 -4.65 -6.91 -10.66
CA SER A 182 -4.30 -8.09 -9.86
C SER A 182 -5.24 -9.27 -10.11
N LYS A 183 -6.55 -9.02 -10.30
CA LYS A 183 -7.53 -10.08 -10.60
C LYS A 183 -7.25 -10.76 -11.94
N ALA A 184 -6.84 -10.01 -12.95
CA ALA A 184 -6.49 -10.57 -14.25
C ALA A 184 -5.27 -11.51 -14.16
N LEU A 185 -4.23 -11.09 -13.44
CA LEU A 185 -3.05 -11.93 -13.18
C LEU A 185 -3.40 -13.21 -12.41
N GLN A 186 -4.26 -13.09 -11.39
CA GLN A 186 -4.72 -14.28 -10.66
C GLN A 186 -5.53 -15.24 -11.53
N LEU A 187 -6.35 -14.73 -12.45
CA LEU A 187 -7.08 -15.58 -13.39
C LEU A 187 -6.11 -16.35 -14.30
N LEU A 188 -5.05 -15.70 -14.78
CA LEU A 188 -4.00 -16.38 -15.54
C LEU A 188 -3.32 -17.48 -14.71
N VAL A 189 -2.97 -17.20 -13.46
CA VAL A 189 -2.37 -18.19 -12.54
C VAL A 189 -3.33 -19.34 -12.26
N SER A 190 -4.61 -19.07 -11.98
CA SER A 190 -5.63 -20.10 -11.72
C SER A 190 -5.93 -20.98 -12.92
N MET A 191 -5.54 -20.53 -14.12
CA MET A 191 -5.68 -21.29 -15.36
C MET A 191 -4.47 -22.17 -15.64
N MET A 192 -3.38 -22.09 -14.87
CA MET A 192 -2.28 -23.05 -14.99
C MET A 192 -2.70 -24.41 -14.38
N PRO A 193 -2.33 -25.54 -15.01
CA PRO A 193 -2.55 -26.87 -14.43
C PRO A 193 -1.95 -26.95 -13.03
N ALA A 194 -2.61 -27.59 -12.08
CA ALA A 194 -2.02 -27.83 -10.76
C ALA A 194 -1.16 -29.10 -10.73
N GLU A 195 -1.41 -30.01 -11.68
CA GLU A 195 -0.84 -31.36 -11.73
C GLU A 195 -0.36 -31.69 -13.15
N ALA A 196 0.61 -32.59 -13.23
CA ALA A 196 1.18 -33.12 -14.46
C ALA A 196 1.13 -34.66 -14.46
N HIS A 197 0.81 -35.26 -15.60
CA HIS A 197 0.78 -36.72 -15.78
C HIS A 197 2.18 -37.22 -16.15
N ARG A 198 3.03 -37.58 -15.19
CA ARG A 198 4.38 -38.09 -15.46
C ARG A 198 4.34 -39.55 -15.90
N VAL A 199 5.09 -39.87 -16.96
CA VAL A 199 5.29 -41.23 -17.46
C VAL A 199 6.51 -41.85 -16.79
N LYS A 200 6.32 -42.97 -16.08
CA LYS A 200 7.38 -43.73 -15.41
C LYS A 200 7.30 -45.19 -15.84
N GLY A 201 8.13 -45.55 -16.83
CA GLY A 201 8.07 -46.87 -17.47
C GLY A 201 6.72 -47.07 -18.17
N ASP A 202 5.99 -48.12 -17.78
CA ASP A 202 4.66 -48.45 -18.32
C ASP A 202 3.49 -47.85 -17.51
N THR A 203 3.79 -47.01 -16.49
CA THR A 203 2.78 -46.40 -15.61
C THR A 203 2.74 -44.89 -15.71
N ILE A 204 1.56 -44.31 -15.49
CA ILE A 204 1.34 -42.87 -15.43
C ILE A 204 1.02 -42.51 -13.98
N GLU A 205 1.70 -41.50 -13.44
CA GLU A 205 1.47 -40.98 -12.09
C GLU A 205 1.17 -39.48 -12.15
N ASP A 206 0.17 -39.05 -11.39
CA ASP A 206 -0.19 -37.64 -11.22
C ASP A 206 0.74 -37.03 -10.17
N ILE A 207 1.47 -35.99 -10.55
CA ILE A 207 2.39 -35.27 -9.66
C ILE A 207 2.04 -33.78 -9.63
N SER A 208 2.34 -33.13 -8.51
CA SER A 208 2.29 -31.66 -8.42
C SER A 208 3.30 -31.05 -9.39
N LEU A 209 3.00 -29.87 -9.94
CA LEU A 209 3.98 -29.09 -10.71
C LEU A 209 5.27 -28.81 -9.93
N GLU A 210 5.20 -28.76 -8.59
CA GLU A 210 6.38 -28.52 -7.73
C GLU A 210 7.35 -29.72 -7.71
N ASP A 211 6.83 -30.93 -7.96
CA ASP A 211 7.60 -32.18 -7.97
C ASP A 211 8.11 -32.56 -9.37
N LEU A 212 7.81 -31.73 -10.37
CA LEU A 212 8.21 -31.94 -11.77
C LEU A 212 9.69 -31.60 -11.95
N LEU A 213 10.48 -32.54 -12.47
CA LEU A 213 11.91 -32.37 -12.70
C LEU A 213 12.23 -32.14 -14.17
N LYS A 214 13.40 -31.55 -14.41
CA LYS A 214 13.95 -31.43 -15.76
C LYS A 214 14.15 -32.82 -16.36
N ASP A 215 13.78 -32.98 -17.63
CA ASP A 215 13.83 -34.24 -18.39
C ASP A 215 12.75 -35.28 -18.03
N ASP A 216 11.77 -34.94 -17.17
CA ASP A 216 10.58 -35.77 -16.96
C ASP A 216 9.75 -35.87 -18.26
N VAL A 217 9.29 -37.09 -18.59
CA VAL A 217 8.39 -37.32 -19.71
C VAL A 217 6.96 -37.18 -19.23
N ILE A 218 6.19 -36.28 -19.84
CA ILE A 218 4.84 -35.93 -19.40
C ILE A 218 3.84 -36.28 -20.50
N LEU A 219 2.73 -36.90 -20.13
CA LEU A 219 1.61 -37.15 -21.03
C LEU A 219 0.65 -35.95 -21.00
N VAL A 220 0.39 -35.36 -22.16
CA VAL A 220 -0.64 -34.31 -22.31
C VAL A 220 -1.78 -34.89 -23.15
N LYS A 221 -2.97 -35.06 -22.56
CA LYS A 221 -4.13 -35.57 -23.29
C LYS A 221 -4.71 -34.49 -24.21
N PRO A 222 -5.40 -34.86 -25.30
CA PRO A 222 -6.07 -33.88 -26.16
C PRO A 222 -7.03 -32.98 -25.36
N GLY A 223 -6.79 -31.66 -25.42
CA GLY A 223 -7.58 -30.65 -24.69
C GLY A 223 -7.06 -30.31 -23.28
N GLU A 224 -6.05 -31.01 -22.76
CA GLU A 224 -5.34 -30.59 -21.55
C GLU A 224 -4.37 -29.44 -21.84
N LYS A 225 -4.14 -28.60 -20.83
CA LYS A 225 -3.16 -27.52 -20.90
C LYS A 225 -1.76 -28.07 -20.65
N VAL A 226 -0.78 -27.53 -21.37
CA VAL A 226 0.63 -27.92 -21.20
C VAL A 226 1.11 -27.47 -19.81
N PRO A 227 1.61 -28.40 -18.96
CA PRO A 227 1.94 -28.11 -17.56
C PRO A 227 3.27 -27.35 -17.38
N ALA A 228 4.22 -27.48 -18.31
CA ALA A 228 5.52 -26.81 -18.26
C ALA A 228 6.13 -26.65 -19.66
N ASP A 229 7.09 -25.73 -19.80
CA ASP A 229 7.89 -25.59 -21.02
C ASP A 229 8.87 -26.78 -21.15
N GLY A 230 8.98 -27.35 -22.35
CA GLY A 230 9.84 -28.51 -22.67
C GLY A 230 11.00 -28.18 -23.60
#